data_AF-A0A8D7AXT9-F1
#
_entry.id   AF-A0A8D7AXT9-F1
#
_cell.length_a   1.000
_cell.length_b   1.000
_cell.length_c   1.000
_cell.angle_alpha   90.00
_cell.angle_beta   90.00
_cell.angle_gamma   90.00
#
_symmetry.space_group_name_H-M   'P 1'
#
loop_
_entity.id
_entity.type
_entity.pdbx_description
1 polymer ?
#
loop_
_entity_poly.entity_id
_entity_poly.type
_entity_poly.pdbx_seq_one_letter_code
_entity_poly.pdbx_strand_id
1 'polypeptide(L)'
;MDFIDISLVDGFNVPMDFSPTSGDCRGIRCSADINGQCPAELRAPGGCNNPCTVFKTDEYCCTSGSCGPTNYSMFFKNNCPDAYSYPKDDATSTFTCPGGTNYRVVFCP
;
A
#
# COMPACT_ATOMS: atom_id res chain seq x y z
N MET A 1 10.63 13.63 13.15
CA MET A 1 9.40 12.84 12.95
C MET A 1 9.79 11.70 12.06
N ASP A 2 9.30 10.52 12.40
CA ASP A 2 9.40 9.37 11.52
C ASP A 2 8.15 9.37 10.64
N PHE A 3 8.32 9.03 9.37
CA PHE A 3 7.23 8.88 8.41
C PHE A 3 7.16 7.40 8.05
N ILE A 4 5.97 6.82 8.17
CA ILE A 4 5.72 5.40 7.95
C ILE A 4 4.53 5.19 7.03
N ASP A 5 4.59 4.11 6.27
CA ASP A 5 3.56 3.71 5.34
C ASP A 5 3.63 2.20 5.05
N ILE A 6 2.52 1.65 4.56
CA ILE A 6 2.47 0.38 3.84
C ILE A 6 2.20 0.74 2.39
N SER A 7 2.94 0.16 1.45
CA SER A 7 2.78 0.46 0.03
C SER A 7 2.43 -0.78 -0.79
N LEU A 8 1.38 -0.63 -1.60
CA LEU A 8 0.92 -1.59 -2.60
C LEU A 8 1.23 -1.09 -4.02
N VAL A 9 2.07 -0.06 -4.16
CA VAL A 9 2.54 0.46 -5.46
C VAL A 9 3.38 -0.57 -6.21
N ASP A 10 3.99 -1.52 -5.49
CA ASP A 10 4.70 -2.67 -6.04
C ASP A 10 3.89 -3.98 -5.95
N GLY A 11 2.62 -3.89 -5.56
CA GLY A 11 1.70 -5.01 -5.41
C GLY A 11 1.61 -5.56 -3.99
N PHE A 12 0.99 -6.74 -3.87
CA PHE A 12 0.70 -7.42 -2.61
C PHE A 12 1.03 -8.91 -2.72
N ASN A 13 1.51 -9.50 -1.64
CA ASN A 13 1.71 -10.95 -1.53
C ASN A 13 1.28 -11.51 -0.18
N VAL A 14 1.58 -10.83 0.93
CA VAL A 14 1.30 -11.27 2.30
C VAL A 14 0.66 -10.12 3.10
N PRO A 15 -0.41 -10.37 3.87
CA PRO A 15 -0.97 -9.42 4.83
C PRO A 15 0.08 -8.87 5.79
N MET A 16 0.01 -7.57 6.10
CA MET A 16 0.98 -6.88 6.95
C MET A 16 0.32 -5.95 7.95
N ASP A 17 0.81 -5.96 9.19
CA ASP A 17 0.62 -4.92 10.20
C ASP A 17 1.96 -4.25 10.46
N PHE A 18 1.98 -2.92 10.44
CA PHE A 18 3.15 -2.12 10.75
C PHE A 18 2.76 -1.14 11.86
N SER A 19 3.16 -1.47 13.08
CA SER A 19 2.72 -0.76 14.28
C SER A 19 3.91 -0.29 15.12
N PRO A 20 3.82 0.89 15.74
CA PRO A 20 4.79 1.32 16.74
C PRO A 20 4.77 0.41 17.97
N THR A 21 5.93 0.18 18.57
CA THR A 21 6.11 -0.53 19.85
C THR A 21 6.48 0.41 20.99
N SER A 22 6.76 1.68 20.66
CA SER A 22 6.97 2.78 21.59
C SER A 22 6.41 4.06 20.99
N GLY A 23 6.41 5.17 21.73
CA GLY A 23 5.88 6.44 21.22
C GLY A 23 4.35 6.45 21.11
N ASP A 24 3.77 7.64 20.99
CA ASP A 24 2.32 7.84 20.93
C ASP A 24 1.90 8.17 19.49
N CYS A 25 1.63 7.13 18.71
CA CYS A 25 1.10 7.21 17.34
C CYS A 25 0.36 5.91 17.01
N ARG A 26 -0.46 5.92 15.94
CA ARG A 26 -1.21 4.74 15.49
C ARG A 26 -0.38 3.85 14.57
N GLY A 27 -0.65 2.56 14.60
CA GLY A 27 -0.20 1.61 13.58
C GLY A 27 -1.03 1.68 12.30
N ILE A 28 -0.56 0.97 11.28
CA ILE A 28 -1.20 0.84 9.97
C ILE A 28 -1.23 -0.63 9.55
N ARG A 29 -2.27 -1.02 8.82
CA ARG A 29 -2.50 -2.44 8.51
C ARG A 29 -3.13 -2.62 7.14
N CYS A 30 -2.69 -3.67 6.46
CA CYS A 30 -3.28 -4.18 5.23
C CYS A 30 -3.43 -5.69 5.35
N SER A 31 -4.64 -6.15 5.70
CA SER A 31 -4.90 -7.58 5.98
C SER A 31 -6.12 -8.15 5.27
N ALA A 32 -6.58 -7.50 4.20
CA ALA A 32 -7.61 -8.05 3.33
C ALA A 32 -7.08 -9.22 2.49
N ASP A 33 -7.98 -10.07 1.99
CA ASP A 33 -7.65 -11.14 1.04
C ASP A 33 -7.47 -10.58 -0.39
N ILE A 34 -6.42 -9.78 -0.58
CA ILE A 34 -6.11 -9.17 -1.88
C ILE A 34 -5.75 -10.24 -2.91
N ASN A 35 -5.07 -11.33 -2.50
CA ASN A 35 -4.69 -12.40 -3.42
C ASN A 35 -5.92 -13.15 -3.97
N GLY A 36 -6.89 -13.50 -3.10
CA GLY A 36 -8.12 -14.16 -3.51
C GLY A 36 -9.03 -13.28 -4.37
N GLN A 37 -9.03 -11.97 -4.10
CA GLN A 37 -9.85 -10.99 -4.83
C GLN A 37 -9.13 -10.30 -6.00
N CYS A 38 -7.88 -10.67 -6.27
CA CYS A 38 -7.05 -9.97 -7.24
C CYS A 38 -7.69 -9.98 -8.65
N PRO A 39 -7.85 -8.81 -9.29
CA PRO A 39 -8.29 -8.70 -10.69
C PRO A 39 -7.43 -9.58 -11.60
N ALA A 40 -8.06 -10.22 -12.59
CA ALA A 40 -7.41 -11.24 -13.42
C ALA A 40 -6.14 -10.71 -14.11
N GLU A 41 -6.16 -9.45 -14.52
CA GLU A 41 -5.09 -8.72 -15.20
C GLU A 41 -3.87 -8.47 -14.30
N LEU A 42 -4.07 -8.48 -12.98
CA LEU A 42 -3.04 -8.15 -11.99
C LEU A 42 -2.48 -9.39 -11.28
N ARG A 43 -3.07 -10.57 -11.49
CA ARG A 43 -2.66 -11.80 -10.79
C ARG A 43 -1.22 -12.17 -11.11
N ALA A 44 -0.47 -12.51 -10.07
CA ALA A 44 0.88 -13.06 -10.16
C ALA A 44 0.98 -14.35 -9.33
N PRO A 45 1.96 -15.23 -9.60
CA PRO A 45 2.21 -16.38 -8.73
C PRO A 45 2.47 -15.92 -7.28
N GLY A 46 1.54 -16.23 -6.38
CA GLY A 46 1.63 -15.88 -4.95
C GLY A 46 1.35 -14.42 -4.62
N GLY A 47 0.75 -13.64 -5.52
CA GLY A 47 0.51 -12.21 -5.28
C GLY A 47 -0.45 -11.55 -6.25
N CYS A 48 -0.59 -10.24 -6.07
CA CYS A 48 -1.35 -9.33 -6.92
C CYS A 48 -0.47 -8.11 -7.26
N ASN A 49 -0.06 -7.99 -8.51
CA ASN A 49 0.77 -6.86 -8.96
C ASN A 49 -0.01 -5.55 -8.93
N ASN A 50 0.71 -4.44 -8.76
CA ASN A 50 0.15 -3.12 -9.06
C ASN A 50 -0.02 -2.94 -10.58
N PRO A 51 -1.02 -2.19 -11.05
CA PRO A 51 -1.16 -1.86 -12.47
C PRO A 51 0.08 -1.17 -13.07
N CYS A 52 0.88 -0.42 -12.31
CA CYS A 52 2.12 0.15 -12.82
C CYS A 52 3.11 -0.95 -13.25
N THR A 53 3.28 -1.99 -12.43
CA THR A 53 4.15 -3.13 -12.72
C THR A 53 3.73 -3.85 -14.02
N VAL A 54 2.43 -3.98 -14.24
CA VAL A 54 1.85 -4.71 -15.38
C VAL A 54 1.84 -3.86 -16.66
N PHE A 55 1.27 -2.66 -16.60
CA PHE A 55 0.97 -1.85 -17.78
C PHE A 55 2.04 -0.82 -18.11
N LYS A 56 2.83 -0.37 -17.12
CA LYS A 56 3.96 0.56 -17.30
C LYS A 56 3.59 1.87 -18.02
N THR A 57 2.37 2.35 -17.79
CA THR A 57 1.88 3.62 -18.35
C THR A 57 1.98 4.74 -17.32
N ASP A 58 2.08 5.98 -17.79
CA ASP A 58 2.08 7.17 -16.93
C ASP A 58 0.83 7.26 -16.05
N GLU A 59 -0.31 6.75 -16.52
CA GLU A 59 -1.57 6.69 -15.76
C GLU A 59 -1.42 5.94 -14.43
N TYR A 60 -0.69 4.82 -14.43
CA TYR A 60 -0.50 3.99 -13.24
C TYR A 60 0.82 4.26 -12.51
N CYS A 61 1.86 4.62 -13.25
CA CYS A 61 3.21 4.80 -12.72
C CYS A 61 3.54 6.24 -12.32
N CYS A 62 2.70 7.22 -12.70
CA CYS A 62 2.87 8.63 -12.34
C CYS A 62 4.23 9.21 -12.76
N THR A 63 4.85 8.67 -13.80
CA THR A 63 6.19 9.02 -14.29
C THR A 63 6.26 10.42 -14.91
N SER A 64 5.15 10.90 -15.47
CA SER A 64 5.03 12.27 -15.96
C SER A 64 3.63 12.84 -15.66
N GLY A 65 3.55 14.16 -15.44
CA GLY A 65 2.27 14.85 -15.25
C GLY A 65 1.51 14.56 -13.94
N SER A 66 0.22 14.86 -13.95
CA SER A 66 -0.72 14.54 -12.89
C SER A 66 -1.26 13.12 -13.08
N CYS A 67 -1.19 12.31 -12.04
CA CYS A 67 -1.87 11.03 -11.96
C CYS A 67 -2.84 11.06 -10.77
N GLY A 68 -3.76 10.12 -10.74
CA GLY A 68 -4.76 10.03 -9.67
C GLY A 68 -5.24 8.60 -9.50
N PRO A 69 -6.31 8.42 -8.71
CA PRO A 69 -6.92 7.11 -8.52
C PRO A 69 -7.41 6.52 -9.84
N THR A 70 -7.18 5.22 -10.02
CA THR A 70 -7.69 4.41 -11.13
C THR A 70 -8.58 3.31 -10.58
N ASN A 71 -9.30 2.59 -11.45
CA ASN A 71 -10.10 1.43 -11.00
C ASN A 71 -9.24 0.38 -10.29
N TYR A 72 -8.02 0.13 -10.76
CA TYR A 72 -7.10 -0.82 -10.16
C TYR A 72 -6.49 -0.32 -8.85
N SER A 73 -6.10 0.96 -8.75
CA SER A 73 -5.60 1.48 -7.46
C SER A 73 -6.73 1.52 -6.43
N MET A 74 -7.96 1.88 -6.82
CA MET A 74 -9.12 1.87 -5.91
C MET A 74 -9.46 0.45 -5.42
N PHE A 75 -9.19 -0.60 -6.19
CA PHE A 75 -9.29 -1.98 -5.68
C PHE A 75 -8.39 -2.20 -4.46
N PHE A 76 -7.11 -1.80 -4.55
CA PHE A 76 -6.18 -1.89 -3.42
C PHE A 76 -6.60 -0.97 -2.28
N LYS A 77 -6.99 0.27 -2.59
CA LYS A 77 -7.33 1.29 -1.59
C LYS A 77 -8.57 0.92 -0.77
N ASN A 78 -9.59 0.34 -1.41
CA ASN A 78 -10.80 -0.09 -0.72
C ASN A 78 -10.54 -1.28 0.23
N ASN A 79 -9.58 -2.14 -0.13
CA ASN A 79 -9.20 -3.30 0.69
C ASN A 79 -8.20 -2.93 1.80
N CYS A 80 -7.34 -1.94 1.56
CA CYS A 80 -6.34 -1.46 2.50
C CYS A 80 -6.30 0.09 2.50
N PRO A 81 -7.22 0.76 3.21
CA PRO A 81 -7.34 2.21 3.20
C PRO A 81 -6.10 2.96 3.72
N ASP A 82 -5.32 2.33 4.59
CA ASP A 82 -4.10 2.91 5.16
C ASP A 82 -2.88 2.75 4.25
N ALA A 83 -2.98 2.02 3.14
CA ALA A 83 -1.85 1.73 2.27
C ALA A 83 -1.83 2.62 1.03
N TYR A 84 -0.63 2.91 0.52
CA TYR A 84 -0.48 3.52 -0.80
C TYR A 84 -1.00 2.55 -1.86
N SER A 85 -1.94 3.04 -2.67
CA SER A 85 -2.50 2.26 -3.79
C SER A 85 -1.97 2.70 -5.16
N TYR A 86 -1.46 3.92 -5.26
CA TYR A 86 -0.78 4.49 -6.42
C TYR A 86 0.29 5.51 -5.94
N PRO A 87 1.27 5.89 -6.79
CA PRO A 87 2.44 6.65 -6.36
C PRO A 87 2.20 8.03 -5.71
N LYS A 88 1.05 8.66 -5.93
CA LYS A 88 0.71 9.99 -5.38
C LYS A 88 -0.46 9.93 -4.38
N ASP A 89 -0.59 8.80 -3.67
CA ASP A 89 -1.62 8.55 -2.65
C ASP A 89 -1.19 9.03 -1.24
N ASP A 90 -0.40 10.12 -1.17
CA ASP A 90 0.26 10.55 0.07
C ASP A 90 -0.74 10.95 1.16
N ALA A 91 -1.83 11.61 0.76
CA ALA A 91 -2.77 12.28 1.67
C ALA A 91 -3.47 11.33 2.65
N THR A 92 -3.57 10.04 2.32
CA THR A 92 -4.25 9.03 3.15
C THR A 92 -3.36 7.84 3.52
N SER A 93 -2.09 7.87 3.14
CA SER A 93 -1.19 6.71 3.24
C SER A 93 0.12 7.02 3.95
N THR A 94 0.46 8.30 4.18
CA THR A 94 1.60 8.69 5.00
C THR A 94 1.17 8.93 6.44
N PHE A 95 1.78 8.21 7.36
CA PHE A 95 1.54 8.37 8.80
C PHE A 95 2.81 8.85 9.48
N THR A 96 2.65 9.57 10.59
CA THR A 96 3.78 10.12 11.33
C THR A 96 3.80 9.65 12.77
N CYS A 97 5.01 9.46 13.27
CA CYS A 97 5.30 9.13 14.66
C CYS A 97 6.37 10.08 15.22
N PRO A 98 6.45 10.24 16.55
CA PRO A 98 7.57 10.91 17.19
C PRO A 98 8.90 10.31 16.72
N GLY A 99 9.91 11.15 16.49
CA GLY A 99 11.21 10.68 16.03
C GLY A 99 11.88 9.76 17.06
N GLY A 100 12.46 8.65 16.59
CA GLY A 100 13.07 7.63 17.46
C GLY A 100 12.08 6.61 18.01
N THR A 101 10.93 6.47 17.37
CA THR A 101 9.96 5.43 17.70
C THR A 101 10.48 4.06 17.25
N ASN A 102 10.26 3.02 18.06
CA ASN A 102 10.48 1.64 17.66
C ASN A 102 9.22 1.07 17.02
N TYR A 103 9.38 0.09 16.13
CA TYR A 103 8.26 -0.49 15.40
C TYR A 103 8.34 -2.01 15.34
N ARG A 104 7.22 -2.64 14.98
CA ARG A 104 7.11 -4.05 14.67
C ARG A 104 6.35 -4.21 13.36
N VAL A 105 6.86 -5.10 12.51
CA VAL A 105 6.19 -5.57 11.30
C VAL A 105 5.75 -7.00 11.55
N VAL A 106 4.46 -7.27 11.34
CA VAL A 106 3.87 -8.60 11.50
C VAL A 106 3.30 -9.04 10.17
N PHE A 107 3.75 -10.21 9.69
CA PHE A 107 3.19 -10.88 8.53
C PHE A 107 2.04 -11.80 8.97
N CYS A 108 0.95 -11.82 8.21
CA CYS A 108 -0.29 -12.54 8.56
C CYS A 108 -0.81 -12.18 9.97
N PRO A 109 -1.03 -10.88 10.27
CA PRO A 109 -1.46 -10.40 11.58
C PRO A 109 -2.94 -10.67 11.89
#